data_AF-A0A967ENC4-F1
#
_entry.id   AF-A0A967ENC4-F1
#
_cell.length_a   1.000
_cell.length_b   1.000
_cell.length_c   1.000
_cell.angle_alpha   90.00
_cell.angle_beta   90.00
_cell.angle_gamma   90.00
#
_symmetry.space_group_name_H-M   'P 1'
#
loop_
_entity.id
_entity.type
_entity.pdbx_description
1 polymer ?
#
loop_
_entity_poly.entity_id
_entity_poly.type
_entity_poly.pdbx_seq_one_letter_code
_entity_poly.pdbx_strand_id
1 'polypeptide(L)'
;MNKKLTPRYIIIAIILAWAIYALWPSISFQQMSEEKKETLREKGKLKVIESKIIKQGLDLKGGMYIVLEVDLPTLISGLAINKDKNLETTLNKVTERLNEPDADFFNLFTSISKENNLRLARYFHEYGASTEEIISKLRAESDDAINRVLEILQNRVDQFGVAEPT
;
A
#
# COMPACT_ATOMS: atom_id res chain seq x y z
N MET A 1 -35.13 8.90 -55.31
CA MET A 1 -35.76 8.76 -53.97
C MET A 1 -34.91 9.50 -52.95
N ASN A 2 -35.11 10.81 -52.78
CA ASN A 2 -34.34 11.62 -51.83
C ASN A 2 -34.80 11.31 -50.41
N LYS A 3 -34.04 10.47 -49.69
CA LYS A 3 -34.28 10.25 -48.26
C LYS A 3 -34.10 11.59 -47.53
N LYS A 4 -35.13 12.06 -46.83
CA LYS A 4 -35.05 13.28 -46.01
C LYS A 4 -33.99 13.05 -44.92
N LEU A 5 -32.87 13.78 -45.02
CA LEU A 5 -31.75 13.68 -44.07
C LEU A 5 -32.00 14.51 -42.80
N THR A 6 -33.05 15.33 -42.75
CA THR A 6 -33.44 16.18 -41.61
C THR A 6 -33.59 15.44 -40.27
N PRO A 7 -34.27 14.27 -40.16
CA PRO A 7 -34.32 13.53 -38.89
C PRO A 7 -32.94 13.05 -38.42
N ARG A 8 -32.04 12.74 -39.35
CA ARG A 8 -30.66 12.32 -39.01
C ARG A 8 -29.87 13.47 -38.38
N TYR A 9 -30.00 14.70 -38.88
CA TYR A 9 -29.33 15.86 -38.29
C TYR A 9 -29.87 16.20 -36.90
N ILE A 10 -31.17 16.04 -36.67
CA ILE A 10 -31.78 16.25 -35.34
C ILE A 10 -31.23 15.23 -34.33
N ILE A 11 -31.16 13.94 -34.71
CA ILE A 11 -30.60 12.89 -33.85
C ILE A 11 -29.13 13.18 -33.53
N ILE A 12 -28.33 13.57 -34.53
CA ILE A 12 -26.93 13.92 -34.32
C ILE A 12 -26.81 15.10 -33.36
N ALA A 13 -27.61 16.17 -33.52
CA ALA A 13 -27.58 17.34 -32.64
C ALA A 13 -27.91 16.99 -31.19
N ILE A 14 -28.90 16.10 -30.96
CA ILE A 14 -29.25 15.62 -29.61
C ILE A 14 -28.08 14.86 -28.97
N ILE A 15 -27.47 13.94 -29.71
CA ILE A 15 -26.31 13.16 -29.22
C ILE A 15 -25.14 14.10 -28.90
N LEU A 16 -24.89 15.09 -29.75
CA LEU A 16 -23.79 16.04 -29.58
C LEU A 16 -24.01 16.94 -28.36
N ALA A 17 -25.24 17.42 -28.16
CA ALA A 17 -25.62 18.17 -26.95
C ALA A 17 -25.45 17.31 -25.68
N TRP A 18 -25.83 16.04 -25.74
CA TRP A 18 -25.66 15.12 -24.61
C TRP A 18 -24.18 14.85 -24.30
N ALA A 19 -23.33 14.68 -25.33
CA ALA A 19 -21.90 14.51 -25.16
C ALA A 19 -21.24 15.73 -24.51
N ILE A 20 -21.59 16.94 -24.94
CA ILE A 20 -21.10 18.19 -24.34
C ILE A 20 -21.52 18.27 -22.87
N TYR A 21 -22.78 17.97 -22.56
CA TYR A 21 -23.28 17.96 -21.19
C TYR A 21 -22.53 16.97 -20.28
N ALA A 22 -22.25 15.77 -20.78
CA ALA A 22 -21.53 14.74 -20.02
C ALA A 22 -20.05 15.09 -19.77
N LEU A 23 -19.39 15.78 -20.71
CA LEU A 23 -17.98 16.16 -20.60
C LEU A 23 -17.73 17.46 -19.81
N TRP A 24 -18.73 18.34 -19.76
CA TRP A 24 -18.65 19.64 -19.07
C TRP A 24 -18.06 19.60 -17.65
N PRO A 25 -18.49 18.70 -16.73
CA PRO A 25 -17.92 18.66 -15.38
C PRO A 25 -16.43 18.30 -15.37
N SER A 26 -15.99 17.41 -16.26
CA SER A 26 -14.58 16.99 -16.35
C SER A 26 -13.68 18.13 -16.80
N ILE A 27 -14.11 18.89 -17.81
CA ILE A 27 -13.38 20.07 -18.32
C ILE A 27 -13.32 21.15 -17.24
N SER A 28 -14.45 21.41 -16.57
CA SER A 28 -14.52 22.41 -15.50
C SER A 28 -13.58 22.08 -14.34
N PHE A 29 -13.49 20.80 -13.94
CA PHE A 29 -12.61 20.36 -12.87
C PHE A 29 -11.12 20.50 -13.23
N GLN A 30 -10.73 20.18 -14.47
CA GLN A 30 -9.35 20.30 -14.93
C GLN A 30 -8.88 21.76 -15.02
N GLN A 31 -9.79 22.70 -15.27
CA GLN A 31 -9.51 24.14 -15.32
C GLN A 31 -9.48 24.81 -13.93
N MET A 32 -9.85 24.11 -12.86
CA MET A 32 -9.78 24.66 -11.49
C MET A 32 -8.34 24.73 -10.99
N SER A 33 -7.98 25.86 -10.37
CA SER A 33 -6.73 25.99 -9.60
C SER A 33 -6.76 25.12 -8.35
N GLU A 34 -5.58 24.73 -7.86
CA GLU A 34 -5.43 23.89 -6.66
C GLU A 34 -6.09 24.51 -5.41
N GLU A 35 -5.96 25.83 -5.22
CA GLU A 35 -6.62 26.56 -4.13
C GLU A 35 -8.16 26.41 -4.14
N LYS A 36 -8.77 26.42 -5.33
CA LYS A 36 -10.23 26.19 -5.45
C LYS A 36 -10.60 24.76 -5.12
N LYS A 37 -9.77 23.78 -5.45
CA LYS A 37 -10.01 22.37 -5.10
C LYS A 37 -9.89 22.16 -3.58
N GLU A 38 -8.92 22.78 -2.93
CA GLU A 38 -8.75 22.72 -1.48
C GLU A 38 -9.94 23.31 -0.72
N THR A 39 -10.39 24.52 -1.11
CA THR A 39 -11.59 25.13 -0.49
C THR A 39 -12.87 24.32 -0.71
N LEU A 40 -12.99 23.63 -1.86
CA LEU A 40 -14.08 22.70 -2.13
C LEU A 40 -13.96 21.40 -1.31
N ARG A 41 -12.73 20.98 -0.99
CA ARG A 41 -12.44 19.83 -0.13
C ARG A 41 -12.87 20.09 1.30
N GLU A 42 -12.49 21.24 1.85
CA GLU A 42 -12.89 21.67 3.20
C GLU A 42 -14.42 21.79 3.34
N LYS A 43 -15.08 22.25 2.27
CA LYS A 43 -16.55 22.36 2.21
C LYS A 43 -17.26 21.02 1.90
N GLY A 44 -16.52 19.92 1.73
CA GLY A 44 -17.06 18.59 1.39
C GLY A 44 -17.70 18.48 -0.01
N LYS A 45 -17.62 19.53 -0.84
CA LYS A 45 -18.24 19.59 -2.18
C LYS A 45 -17.36 18.95 -3.26
N LEU A 46 -16.06 18.83 -3.00
CA LEU A 46 -15.09 18.26 -3.95
C LEU A 46 -15.47 16.83 -4.35
N LYS A 47 -15.81 15.99 -3.37
CA LYS A 47 -16.17 14.57 -3.58
C LYS A 47 -17.36 14.39 -4.52
N VAL A 48 -18.33 15.31 -4.48
CA VAL A 48 -19.51 15.29 -5.37
C VAL A 48 -19.13 15.62 -6.81
N ILE A 49 -18.21 16.56 -7.00
CA ILE A 49 -17.70 16.93 -8.32
C ILE A 49 -16.84 15.79 -8.88
N GLU A 50 -15.94 15.24 -8.07
CA GLU A 50 -15.08 14.10 -8.43
C GLU A 50 -15.86 12.84 -8.81
N SER A 51 -17.03 12.61 -8.23
CA SER A 51 -17.90 11.49 -8.64
C SER A 51 -18.54 11.65 -10.03
N LYS A 52 -18.58 12.90 -10.56
CA LYS A 52 -19.21 13.24 -11.84
C LYS A 52 -18.20 13.45 -12.98
N ILE A 53 -16.90 13.44 -12.67
CA ILE A 53 -15.85 13.57 -13.69
C ILE A 53 -15.40 12.19 -14.17
N ILE A 54 -14.81 12.18 -15.36
CA ILE A 54 -14.08 11.02 -15.88
C ILE A 54 -12.76 10.92 -15.13
N LYS A 55 -12.55 9.82 -14.41
CA LYS A 55 -11.27 9.53 -13.74
C LYS A 55 -10.17 9.35 -14.78
N GLN A 56 -9.05 10.04 -14.61
CA GLN A 56 -7.86 9.87 -15.44
C GLN A 56 -7.05 8.69 -14.90
N GLY A 57 -6.56 7.83 -15.79
CA GLY A 57 -5.63 6.76 -15.43
C GLY A 57 -4.27 7.31 -15.00
N LEU A 58 -3.48 6.47 -14.33
CA LEU A 58 -2.16 6.81 -13.81
C LEU A 58 -1.21 7.33 -14.89
N ASP A 59 -1.27 6.74 -16.08
CA ASP A 59 -0.46 7.11 -17.25
C ASP A 59 -0.66 8.59 -17.67
N LEU A 60 -1.88 9.11 -17.51
CA LEU A 60 -2.23 10.48 -17.91
C LEU A 60 -1.92 11.54 -16.82
N LYS A 61 -1.71 11.11 -15.58
CA LYS A 61 -1.49 11.98 -14.42
C LYS A 61 -0.06 11.92 -13.88
N GLY A 62 0.72 10.91 -14.27
CA GLY A 62 1.99 10.56 -13.64
C GLY A 62 1.74 9.74 -12.38
N GLY A 63 2.46 8.62 -12.26
CA GLY A 63 2.37 7.73 -11.11
C GLY A 63 3.36 8.04 -10.00
N MET A 64 3.11 7.50 -8.81
CA MET A 64 4.05 7.47 -7.70
C MET A 64 4.58 6.04 -7.55
N TYR A 65 5.90 5.89 -7.53
CA TYR A 65 6.56 4.62 -7.21
C TYR A 65 7.00 4.66 -5.74
N ILE A 66 6.55 3.68 -4.95
CA ILE A 66 6.89 3.54 -3.54
C ILE A 66 7.66 2.24 -3.35
N VAL A 67 8.82 2.31 -2.68
CA VAL A 67 9.53 1.13 -2.18
C VAL A 67 9.31 1.07 -0.68
N LEU A 68 8.89 -0.09 -0.19
CA LEU A 68 8.67 -0.36 1.22
C LEU A 68 9.69 -1.37 1.71
N GLU A 69 10.32 -1.08 2.84
CA GLU A 69 11.21 -2.00 3.56
C GLU A 69 10.56 -2.41 4.88
N VAL A 70 10.76 -3.66 5.27
CA VAL A 70 10.18 -4.23 6.49
C VAL A 70 11.23 -4.26 7.58
N ASP A 71 10.93 -3.64 8.72
CA ASP A 71 11.77 -3.70 9.92
C ASP A 71 11.53 -5.02 10.67
N LEU A 72 12.26 -6.06 10.25
CA LEU A 72 12.23 -7.39 10.87
C LEU A 72 12.65 -7.38 12.35
N PRO A 73 13.72 -6.68 12.79
CA PRO A 73 14.05 -6.57 14.21
C PRO A 73 12.88 -6.10 15.08
N THR A 74 12.18 -5.04 14.65
CA THR A 74 11.02 -4.50 15.38
C THR A 74 9.85 -5.48 15.37
N LEU A 75 9.58 -6.13 14.24
CA LEU A 75 8.54 -7.15 14.15
C LEU A 75 8.80 -8.31 15.13
N ILE A 76 10.01 -8.87 15.12
CA ILE A 76 10.39 -10.00 15.98
C ILE A 76 10.39 -9.61 17.45
N SER A 77 10.83 -8.38 17.77
CA SER A 77 10.67 -7.81 19.11
C SER A 77 9.19 -7.72 19.51
N GLY A 78 8.29 -7.40 18.57
CA GLY A 78 6.84 -7.38 18.76
C GLY A 78 6.25 -8.76 19.07
N LEU A 79 6.71 -9.81 18.39
CA LEU A 79 6.27 -11.20 18.59
C LEU A 79 6.81 -11.83 19.88
N ALA A 80 7.85 -11.25 20.48
CA ALA A 80 8.44 -11.75 21.71
C ALA A 80 7.58 -11.42 22.94
N ILE A 81 7.28 -12.44 23.73
CA ILE A 81 6.40 -12.31 24.90
C ILE A 81 7.12 -11.65 26.08
N ASN A 82 8.38 -12.04 26.33
CA ASN A 82 9.17 -11.58 27.48
C ASN A 82 10.38 -10.78 27.04
N LYS A 83 10.22 -9.50 26.73
CA LYS A 83 11.34 -8.65 26.29
C LYS A 83 12.30 -8.37 27.44
N ASP A 84 13.57 -8.67 27.23
CA ASP A 84 14.64 -8.34 28.16
C ASP A 84 15.84 -7.75 27.44
N LYS A 85 16.78 -7.22 28.22
CA LYS A 85 18.01 -6.61 27.70
C LYS A 85 18.83 -7.60 26.85
N ASN A 86 18.74 -8.90 27.11
CA ASN A 86 19.47 -9.92 26.35
C ASN A 86 18.88 -10.10 24.94
N LEU A 87 17.54 -10.10 24.81
CA LEU A 87 16.88 -10.12 23.51
C LEU A 87 17.17 -8.83 22.74
N GLU A 88 17.03 -7.67 23.38
CA GLU A 88 17.28 -6.37 22.74
C GLU A 88 18.72 -6.25 22.24
N THR A 89 19.71 -6.61 23.07
CA THR A 89 21.13 -6.61 22.66
C THR A 89 21.41 -7.60 21.54
N THR A 90 20.72 -8.74 21.50
CA THR A 90 20.83 -9.71 20.40
C THR A 90 20.27 -9.13 19.12
N LEU A 91 19.08 -8.53 19.15
CA LEU A 91 18.46 -7.90 17.99
C LEU A 91 19.28 -6.72 17.47
N ASN A 92 19.83 -5.88 18.35
CA ASN A 92 20.71 -4.77 17.96
C ASN A 92 21.97 -5.26 17.24
N LYS A 93 22.62 -6.32 17.75
CA LYS A 93 23.78 -6.94 17.07
C LYS A 93 23.40 -7.49 15.69
N VAL A 94 22.19 -8.02 15.53
CA VAL A 94 21.69 -8.51 14.23
C VAL A 94 21.50 -7.33 13.29
N THR A 95 20.85 -6.25 13.74
CA THR A 95 20.66 -5.02 12.96
C THR A 95 21.98 -4.40 12.52
N GLU A 96 23.00 -4.41 13.36
CA GLU A 96 24.34 -3.92 12.99
C GLU A 96 24.94 -4.73 11.83
N ARG A 97 24.82 -6.07 11.85
CA ARG A 97 25.34 -6.96 10.80
C ARG A 97 24.45 -7.03 9.55
N LEU A 98 23.17 -6.64 9.64
CA LEU A 98 22.24 -6.59 8.51
C LEU A 98 22.61 -5.55 7.44
N ASN A 99 23.44 -4.55 7.78
CA ASN A 99 23.88 -3.54 6.82
C ASN A 99 24.82 -4.11 5.73
N GLU A 100 25.19 -5.38 5.82
CA GLU A 100 26.01 -6.07 4.82
C GLU A 100 25.17 -6.51 3.60
N PRO A 101 25.68 -6.39 2.35
CA PRO A 101 24.89 -6.51 1.11
C PRO A 101 24.14 -7.83 0.87
N ASP A 102 24.51 -8.92 1.55
CA ASP A 102 23.98 -10.28 1.32
C ASP A 102 23.47 -10.95 2.62
N ALA A 103 23.20 -10.16 3.66
CA ALA A 103 22.84 -10.68 4.97
C ALA A 103 21.35 -11.07 5.07
N ASP A 104 21.05 -12.36 5.26
CA ASP A 104 19.70 -12.80 5.65
C ASP A 104 19.48 -12.64 7.16
N PHE A 105 18.40 -11.95 7.52
CA PHE A 105 18.04 -11.66 8.91
C PHE A 105 17.95 -12.91 9.78
N PHE A 106 17.23 -13.96 9.34
CA PHE A 106 16.99 -15.14 10.17
C PHE A 106 18.25 -15.98 10.34
N ASN A 107 19.12 -16.03 9.34
CA ASN A 107 20.43 -16.67 9.43
C ASN A 107 21.34 -15.95 10.43
N LEU A 108 21.39 -14.61 10.38
CA LEU A 108 22.14 -13.80 11.36
C LEU A 108 21.56 -13.94 12.77
N PHE A 109 20.23 -13.86 12.89
CA PHE A 109 19.54 -13.97 14.18
C PHE A 109 19.79 -15.34 14.82
N THR A 110 19.74 -16.42 14.04
CA THR A 110 20.08 -17.78 14.51
C THR A 110 21.53 -17.86 14.98
N SER A 111 22.46 -17.28 14.23
CA SER A 111 23.90 -17.32 14.55
C SER A 111 24.23 -16.53 15.82
N ILE A 112 23.73 -15.30 15.94
CA ILE A 112 23.97 -14.42 17.09
C ILE A 112 23.22 -14.93 18.32
N SER A 113 22.03 -15.52 18.17
CA SER A 113 21.31 -16.14 19.28
C SER A 113 22.10 -17.32 19.88
N LYS A 114 22.77 -18.12 19.03
CA LYS A 114 23.67 -19.18 19.48
C LYS A 114 24.92 -18.61 20.16
N GLU A 115 25.52 -17.55 19.60
CA GLU A 115 26.69 -16.85 20.18
C GLU A 115 26.39 -16.29 21.59
N ASN A 116 25.23 -15.64 21.76
CA ASN A 116 24.81 -15.06 23.04
C ASN A 116 24.14 -16.09 23.99
N ASN A 117 24.10 -17.38 23.61
CA ASN A 117 23.43 -18.46 24.35
C ASN A 117 21.97 -18.11 24.72
N LEU A 118 21.26 -17.45 23.80
CA LEU A 118 19.89 -16.99 23.97
C LEU A 118 18.91 -18.16 23.82
N ARG A 119 18.10 -18.39 24.85
CA ARG A 119 17.05 -19.42 24.82
C ARG A 119 15.80 -18.90 24.12
N LEU A 120 15.68 -19.10 22.80
CA LEU A 120 14.54 -18.61 22.01
C LEU A 120 13.18 -19.07 22.56
N ALA A 121 13.10 -20.30 23.08
CA ALA A 121 11.88 -20.84 23.69
C ALA A 121 11.34 -19.99 24.86
N ARG A 122 12.18 -19.19 25.54
CA ARG A 122 11.73 -18.29 26.62
C ARG A 122 10.91 -17.11 26.07
N TYR A 123 11.25 -16.65 24.87
CA TYR A 123 10.69 -15.46 24.24
C TYR A 123 9.53 -15.81 23.31
N PHE A 124 9.62 -16.98 22.66
CA PHE A 124 8.76 -17.39 21.55
C PHE A 124 8.13 -18.77 21.79
N HIS A 125 7.73 -19.09 23.03
CA HIS A 125 7.18 -20.41 23.37
C HIS A 125 5.91 -20.78 22.57
N GLU A 126 5.16 -19.79 22.08
CA GLU A 126 3.99 -20.01 21.20
C GLU A 126 4.37 -20.46 19.78
N TYR A 127 5.64 -20.27 19.39
CA TYR A 127 6.15 -20.55 18.05
C TYR A 127 6.95 -21.86 17.96
N GLY A 128 7.12 -22.59 19.06
CA GLY A 128 7.77 -23.90 19.06
C GLY A 128 8.62 -24.17 20.29
N ALA A 129 9.14 -25.39 20.37
CA ALA A 129 9.98 -25.83 21.48
C ALA A 129 11.48 -25.82 21.13
N SER A 130 11.83 -26.11 19.87
CA SER A 130 13.21 -26.11 19.40
C SER A 130 13.58 -24.78 18.73
N THR A 131 14.86 -24.45 18.72
CA THR A 131 15.38 -23.25 18.05
C THR A 131 15.02 -23.24 16.57
N GLU A 132 15.18 -24.38 15.89
CA GLU A 132 14.91 -24.52 14.47
C GLU A 132 13.41 -24.35 14.14
N GLU A 133 12.53 -24.94 14.96
CA GLU A 133 11.08 -24.80 14.81
C GLU A 133 10.63 -23.34 15.03
N ILE A 134 11.13 -22.71 16.09
CA ILE A 134 10.84 -21.30 16.40
C ILE A 134 11.26 -20.40 15.24
N ILE A 135 12.49 -20.56 14.72
CA ILE A 135 12.97 -19.74 13.60
C ILE A 135 12.10 -19.94 12.35
N SER A 136 11.73 -21.19 12.04
CA SER A 136 10.86 -21.48 10.90
C SER A 136 9.48 -20.82 11.05
N LYS A 137 8.91 -20.86 12.26
CA LYS A 137 7.60 -20.26 12.54
C LYS A 137 7.66 -18.73 12.56
N LEU A 138 8.72 -18.14 13.09
CA LEU A 138 8.93 -16.69 13.04
C LEU A 138 9.09 -16.19 11.60
N ARG A 139 9.79 -16.95 10.74
CA ARG A 139 9.88 -16.61 9.31
C ARG A 139 8.49 -16.64 8.65
N ALA A 140 7.72 -17.70 8.88
CA ALA A 140 6.37 -17.81 8.34
C ALA A 140 5.42 -16.70 8.85
N GLU A 141 5.48 -16.37 10.15
CA GLU A 141 4.67 -15.29 10.73
C GLU A 141 5.08 -13.92 10.17
N SER A 142 6.38 -13.70 9.94
CA SER A 142 6.85 -12.47 9.30
C SER A 142 6.33 -12.33 7.87
N ASP A 143 6.42 -13.39 7.06
CA ASP A 143 5.91 -13.38 5.70
C ASP A 143 4.39 -13.13 5.67
N ASP A 144 3.64 -13.75 6.58
CA ASP A 144 2.19 -13.52 6.71
C ASP A 144 1.86 -12.10 7.17
N ALA A 145 2.62 -11.55 8.12
CA ALA A 145 2.46 -10.17 8.56
C ALA A 145 2.67 -9.19 7.39
N ILE A 146 3.69 -9.42 6.56
CA ILE A 146 3.96 -8.60 5.37
C ILE A 146 2.81 -8.67 4.38
N ASN A 147 2.30 -9.86 4.09
CA ASN A 147 1.16 -10.05 3.18
C ASN A 147 -0.11 -9.35 3.69
N ARG A 148 -0.41 -9.45 5.00
CA ARG A 148 -1.55 -8.73 5.61
C ARG A 148 -1.39 -7.21 5.51
N VAL A 149 -0.19 -6.69 5.71
CA VAL A 149 0.08 -5.24 5.53
C VAL A 149 -0.10 -4.85 4.07
N LEU A 150 0.39 -5.64 3.12
CA LEU A 150 0.21 -5.40 1.69
C LEU A 150 -1.28 -5.35 1.33
N GLU A 151 -2.07 -6.30 1.82
CA GLU A 151 -3.52 -6.33 1.59
C GLU A 151 -4.20 -5.08 2.16
N ILE A 152 -3.85 -4.66 3.38
CA ILE A 152 -4.38 -3.44 3.99
C ILE A 152 -4.01 -2.22 3.15
N LEU A 153 -2.77 -2.12 2.68
CA LEU A 153 -2.31 -1.01 1.85
C LEU A 153 -3.04 -0.98 0.51
N GLN A 154 -3.20 -2.12 -0.17
CA GLN A 154 -3.97 -2.22 -1.41
C GLN A 154 -5.42 -1.78 -1.20
N ASN A 155 -6.10 -2.31 -0.19
CA ASN A 155 -7.47 -1.93 0.14
C ASN A 155 -7.59 -0.42 0.46
N ARG A 156 -6.59 0.17 1.13
CA ARG A 156 -6.55 1.62 1.39
C ARG A 156 -6.38 2.42 0.11
N VAL A 157 -5.46 2.00 -0.75
CA VAL A 157 -5.20 2.61 -2.06
C VAL A 157 -6.50 2.58 -2.91
N ASP A 158 -7.19 1.45 -2.95
CA ASP A 158 -8.47 1.29 -3.65
C ASP A 158 -9.58 2.18 -3.07
N GLN A 159 -9.62 2.36 -1.74
CA GLN A 159 -10.56 3.28 -1.09
C GLN A 159 -10.37 4.74 -1.53
N PHE A 160 -9.17 5.13 -1.95
CA PHE A 160 -8.89 6.44 -2.54
C PHE A 160 -9.21 6.51 -4.05
N GLY A 161 -9.66 5.41 -4.65
CA GLY A 161 -10.25 5.39 -5.98
C GLY A 161 -9.26 5.54 -7.13
N VAL A 162 -7.99 5.20 -6.90
CA VAL A 162 -6.99 4.95 -7.94
C VAL A 162 -7.28 3.61 -8.62
N ALA A 163 -7.09 3.57 -9.94
CA ALA A 163 -7.31 2.39 -10.73
C ALA A 163 -6.05 1.50 -10.67
N GLU A 164 -6.23 0.26 -10.20
CA GLU A 164 -5.29 -0.87 -10.33
C GLU A 164 -3.83 -0.57 -9.93
N PRO A 165 -3.49 -0.67 -8.64
CA PRO A 165 -2.09 -0.83 -8.25
C PRO A 165 -1.58 -2.21 -8.70
N THR A 166 -0.55 -2.23 -9.55
CA THR A 166 0.21 -3.45 -9.91
C THR A 166 1.26 -3.78 -8.88
#